data_AF-A0A931KPH2-F1
#
_entry.id   AF-A0A931KPH2-F1
#
_cell.length_a   1.000
_cell.length_b   1.000
_cell.length_c   1.000
_cell.angle_alpha   90.00
_cell.angle_beta   90.00
_cell.angle_gamma   90.00
#
_symmetry.space_group_name_H-M   'P 1'
#
loop_
_entity.id
_entity.type
_entity.pdbx_description
1 polymer ?
#
loop_
_entity_poly.entity_id
_entity_poly.type
_entity_poly.pdbx_seq_one_letter_code
_entity_poly.pdbx_strand_id
1 'polypeptide(L)'
;MSLNLRIALGCTEAIIDDDGGLKRFYHVADILTRYFNINFTHKEDDFDTIDWTFSFRGHQLILHYNIYTGISLYPSKTKDADKAENNAVAELANSLEHKLNHDDAYRHTA
;
A
#
# COMPACT_ATOMS: atom_id res chain seq x y z
N MET A 1 -7.52 -12.54 -3.00
CA MET A 1 -8.11 -11.27 -2.50
C MET A 1 -8.34 -10.36 -3.70
N SER A 2 -9.25 -9.38 -3.58
CA SER A 2 -9.48 -8.35 -4.61
C SER A 2 -9.21 -6.98 -4.00
N LEU A 3 -8.29 -6.21 -4.59
CA LEU A 3 -8.04 -4.83 -4.20
C LEU A 3 -9.26 -3.95 -4.53
N ASN A 4 -9.78 -3.25 -3.54
CA ASN A 4 -10.87 -2.30 -3.74
C ASN A 4 -10.29 -0.88 -3.77
N LEU A 5 -10.52 -0.17 -4.88
CA LEU A 5 -10.20 1.26 -4.99
C LEU A 5 -11.34 2.07 -4.38
N ARG A 6 -11.07 2.83 -3.32
CA ARG A 6 -12.02 3.74 -2.70
C ARG A 6 -11.62 5.18 -3.02
N ILE A 7 -12.50 5.90 -3.72
CA ILE A 7 -12.34 7.35 -3.90
C ILE A 7 -12.93 8.02 -2.67
N ALA A 8 -12.12 8.18 -1.63
CA ALA A 8 -12.47 8.98 -0.47
C ALA A 8 -11.55 10.20 -0.43
N LEU A 9 -12.13 11.39 -0.21
CA LEU A 9 -11.41 12.64 0.07
C LEU A 9 -10.67 13.32 -1.11
N GLY A 10 -10.90 12.90 -2.35
CA GLY A 10 -10.31 13.53 -3.54
C GLY A 10 -9.06 12.84 -4.08
N CYS A 11 -8.67 11.70 -3.49
CA CYS A 11 -7.57 10.86 -3.95
C CYS A 11 -8.02 9.39 -4.10
N THR A 12 -7.18 8.59 -4.76
CA THR A 12 -7.39 7.14 -4.93
C THR A 12 -6.70 6.40 -3.79
N GLU A 13 -7.48 5.75 -2.94
CA GLU A 13 -6.98 4.80 -1.95
C GLU A 13 -7.16 3.37 -2.47
N ALA A 14 -6.09 2.59 -2.45
CA ALA A 14 -6.14 1.15 -2.73
C ALA A 14 -6.09 0.39 -1.40
N ILE A 15 -7.17 -0.32 -1.08
CA ILE A 15 -7.21 -1.21 0.08
C ILE A 15 -6.51 -2.52 -0.29
N ILE A 16 -5.38 -2.79 0.37
CA ILE A 16 -4.53 -3.96 0.15
C ILE A 16 -5.10 -5.19 0.84
N ASP A 17 -5.48 -5.03 2.10
CA ASP A 17 -6.01 -6.09 2.94
C ASP A 17 -6.82 -5.44 4.08
N ASP A 18 -8.15 -5.57 4.05
CA ASP A 18 -9.07 -4.89 4.97
C ASP A 18 -9.12 -5.50 6.38
N ASP A 19 -8.60 -6.73 6.54
CA ASP A 19 -8.41 -7.42 7.83
C ASP A 19 -6.92 -7.73 8.09
N GLY A 20 -6.04 -7.11 7.31
CA GLY A 20 -4.60 -7.36 7.33
C GLY A 20 -3.93 -6.81 8.59
N GLY A 21 -3.51 -7.70 9.49
CA GLY A 21 -2.77 -7.30 10.70
C GLY A 21 -1.31 -6.88 10.47
N LEU A 22 -0.64 -6.44 11.53
CA LEU A 22 0.75 -5.93 11.49
C LEU A 22 1.76 -6.82 10.75
N LYS A 23 1.66 -8.15 10.89
CA LYS A 23 2.53 -9.10 10.17
C LYS A 23 2.35 -9.01 8.66
N ARG A 24 1.11 -8.82 8.20
CA ARG A 24 0.78 -8.63 6.78
C ARG A 24 1.32 -7.31 6.27
N PHE A 25 1.23 -6.24 7.06
CA PHE A 25 1.82 -4.93 6.73
C PHE A 25 3.31 -5.03 6.46
N TYR A 26 4.08 -5.63 7.37
CA TYR A 26 5.53 -5.80 7.17
C TYR A 26 5.86 -6.71 5.98
N HIS A 27 5.01 -7.70 5.70
CA HIS A 27 5.20 -8.52 4.50
C HIS A 27 4.98 -7.73 3.21
N VAL A 28 3.94 -6.89 3.15
CA VAL A 28 3.70 -5.97 2.04
C VAL A 28 4.88 -5.00 1.89
N ALA A 29 5.37 -4.42 2.98
CA ALA A 29 6.53 -3.53 2.96
C ALA A 29 7.81 -4.22 2.46
N ASP A 30 8.03 -5.48 2.85
CA ASP A 30 9.14 -6.29 2.34
C ASP A 30 9.00 -6.56 0.83
N ILE A 31 7.80 -6.87 0.34
CA ILE A 31 7.54 -7.03 -1.10
C ILE A 31 7.83 -5.73 -1.85
N LEU A 32 7.34 -4.60 -1.37
CA LEU A 32 7.59 -3.29 -1.96
C LEU A 32 9.09 -2.99 -2.03
N THR A 33 9.82 -3.28 -0.96
CA THR A 33 11.28 -3.04 -0.92
C THR A 33 12.02 -3.95 -1.91
N ARG A 34 11.75 -5.26 -1.88
CA ARG A 34 12.54 -6.25 -2.64
C ARG A 34 12.18 -6.32 -4.12
N TYR A 35 10.90 -6.23 -4.45
CA TYR A 35 10.41 -6.47 -5.82
C TYR A 35 10.10 -5.19 -6.58
N PHE A 36 9.75 -4.11 -5.87
CA PHE A 36 9.45 -2.81 -6.48
C PHE A 36 10.56 -1.79 -6.27
N ASN A 37 11.66 -2.18 -5.59
CA ASN A 37 12.82 -1.34 -5.29
C ASN A 37 12.43 -0.02 -4.60
N ILE A 38 11.42 -0.11 -3.72
CA ILE A 38 10.90 1.02 -2.96
C ILE A 38 11.77 1.23 -1.73
N ASN A 39 12.18 2.48 -1.51
CA ASN A 39 12.83 2.91 -0.29
C ASN A 39 11.88 3.82 0.48
N PHE A 40 11.54 3.41 1.70
CA PHE A 40 10.73 4.23 2.60
C PHE A 40 11.57 5.39 3.15
N THR A 41 11.11 6.61 2.90
CA THR A 41 11.80 7.86 3.24
C THR A 41 11.35 8.44 4.58
N HIS A 42 10.14 8.08 5.02
CA HIS A 42 9.59 8.48 6.32
C HIS A 42 8.80 7.31 6.91
N LYS A 43 8.88 7.13 8.21
CA LYS A 43 8.21 6.05 8.94
C LYS A 43 7.65 6.60 10.23
N GLU A 44 6.33 6.59 10.36
CA GLU A 44 5.62 6.97 11.57
C GLU A 44 4.86 5.77 12.08
N ASP A 45 5.30 5.26 13.23
CA ASP A 45 4.70 4.11 13.89
C ASP A 45 4.01 4.62 15.16
N ASP A 46 2.68 4.72 15.14
CA ASP A 46 1.85 5.02 16.30
C ASP A 46 1.30 3.71 16.91
N PHE A 47 0.48 3.83 17.95
CA PHE A 47 -0.10 2.71 18.67
C PHE A 47 -1.12 1.94 17.81
N ASP A 48 -1.99 2.65 17.11
CA ASP A 48 -3.07 2.09 16.30
C ASP A 48 -2.84 2.24 14.80
N THR A 49 -1.88 3.06 14.38
CA THR A 49 -1.56 3.32 12.96
C THR A 49 -0.08 3.23 12.64
N ILE A 50 0.24 2.83 11.41
CA ILE A 50 1.59 2.93 10.86
C ILE A 50 1.51 3.57 9.48
N ASP A 51 2.28 4.64 9.26
CA ASP A 51 2.33 5.41 8.03
C ASP A 51 3.76 5.46 7.51
N TRP A 52 4.03 4.72 6.44
CA TRP A 52 5.34 4.68 5.81
C TRP A 52 5.30 5.35 4.43
N THR A 53 5.98 6.50 4.33
CA THR A 53 6.04 7.28 3.10
C THR A 53 7.19 6.80 2.21
N PHE A 54 6.96 6.75 0.91
CA PHE A 54 7.96 6.44 -0.10
C PHE A 54 7.69 7.15 -1.42
N SER A 55 8.69 7.17 -2.31
CA SER A 55 8.50 7.67 -3.67
C SER A 55 8.31 6.53 -4.66
N PHE A 56 7.29 6.65 -5.51
CA PHE A 56 7.07 5.78 -6.65
C PHE A 56 6.84 6.65 -7.89
N ARG A 57 7.70 6.47 -8.91
CA ARG A 57 7.67 7.24 -10.18
C ARG A 57 7.62 8.77 -10.00
N GLY A 58 8.30 9.28 -8.97
CA GLY A 58 8.34 10.72 -8.66
C GLY A 58 7.14 11.23 -7.85
N HIS A 59 6.20 10.36 -7.48
CA HIS A 59 5.07 10.70 -6.61
C HIS A 59 5.31 10.16 -5.20
N GLN A 60 4.90 10.91 -4.17
CA GLN A 60 4.96 10.43 -2.78
C GLN A 60 3.68 9.67 -2.44
N LEU A 61 3.85 8.42 -2.06
CA LEU A 61 2.78 7.52 -1.62
C LEU A 61 3.01 7.14 -0.16
N ILE A 62 1.93 6.76 0.51
CA ILE A 62 1.93 6.30 1.89
C ILE A 62 1.39 4.88 1.91
N LEU A 63 2.17 3.96 2.45
CA LEU A 63 1.68 2.65 2.89
C LEU A 63 1.16 2.83 4.30
N HIS A 64 -0.14 2.66 4.45
CA HIS A 64 -0.86 2.87 5.69
C HIS A 64 -1.29 1.53 6.28
N TYR A 65 -1.22 1.42 7.59
CA TYR A 65 -1.86 0.39 8.37
C TYR A 65 -2.64 1.03 9.52
N ASN A 66 -3.80 0.48 9.79
CA ASN A 66 -4.58 0.79 10.99
C ASN A 66 -5.18 -0.51 11.53
N ILE A 67 -5.17 -0.69 12.86
CA ILE A 67 -5.67 -1.90 13.52
C ILE A 67 -7.16 -2.19 13.26
N TYR A 68 -7.93 -1.20 12.79
CA TYR A 68 -9.37 -1.30 12.51
C TYR A 68 -9.71 -1.36 11.02
N THR A 69 -8.85 -0.83 10.14
CA THR A 69 -9.14 -0.75 8.69
C THR A 69 -8.15 -1.53 7.84
N GLY A 70 -7.19 -2.20 8.46
CA GLY A 70 -6.21 -3.04 7.78
C GLY A 70 -5.14 -2.20 7.09
N ILE A 71 -4.78 -2.59 5.86
CA ILE A 71 -3.65 -2.05 5.11
C ILE A 71 -4.16 -1.35 3.85
N SER A 72 -3.75 -0.10 3.65
CA SER A 72 -4.07 0.67 2.46
C SER A 72 -2.87 1.41 1.89
N LEU A 73 -3.04 1.88 0.65
CA LEU A 73 -2.06 2.65 -0.09
C LEU A 73 -2.75 3.87 -0.71
N TYR A 74 -2.22 5.07 -0.46
CA TYR A 74 -2.77 6.31 -1.02
C TYR A 74 -1.68 7.37 -1.27
N PRO A 75 -1.97 8.43 -2.04
CA PRO A 75 -1.03 9.53 -2.25
C PRO A 75 -0.86 10.33 -0.97
N SER A 76 0.36 10.79 -0.69
CA SER A 76 0.63 11.69 0.44
C SER A 76 -0.22 12.97 0.40
N LYS A 77 -0.53 13.46 -0.80
CA LYS A 77 -1.39 14.63 -1.02
C LYS A 77 -2.85 14.22 -1.16
N THR A 78 -3.52 13.95 -0.05
CA THR A 78 -4.91 13.44 -0.09
C THR A 78 -5.94 14.44 -0.63
N LYS A 79 -5.74 15.76 -0.48
CA LYS A 79 -6.71 16.81 -0.86
C LYS A 79 -6.51 17.41 -2.27
N ASP A 80 -5.33 17.24 -2.85
CA ASP A 80 -4.95 17.83 -4.15
C ASP A 80 -4.19 16.80 -5.02
N ALA A 81 -4.47 15.51 -4.84
CA ALA A 81 -3.82 14.46 -5.62
C ALA A 81 -4.15 14.66 -7.10
N ASP A 82 -3.11 14.95 -7.90
CA ASP A 82 -3.29 15.05 -9.33
C ASP A 82 -3.62 13.67 -9.93
N LYS A 83 -4.23 13.64 -11.12
CA LYS A 83 -4.56 12.38 -11.82
C LYS A 83 -3.35 11.46 -11.96
N ALA A 84 -2.14 12.01 -12.08
CA ALA A 84 -0.90 11.24 -12.16
C ALA A 84 -0.60 10.50 -10.83
N GLU A 85 -0.82 11.13 -9.68
CA GLU A 85 -0.63 10.52 -8.36
C GLU A 85 -1.65 9.39 -8.14
N ASN A 86 -2.90 9.61 -8.53
CA ASN A 86 -3.95 8.61 -8.47
C ASN A 86 -3.66 7.39 -9.38
N ASN A 87 -3.16 7.64 -10.59
CA ASN A 87 -2.75 6.57 -11.51
C ASN A 87 -1.55 5.78 -10.96
N ALA A 88 -0.60 6.46 -10.29
CA ALA A 88 0.55 5.80 -9.68
C ALA A 88 0.12 4.82 -8.56
N VAL A 89 -0.88 5.19 -7.76
CA VAL A 89 -1.48 4.28 -6.77
C VAL A 89 -2.12 3.08 -7.44
N ALA A 90 -2.99 3.29 -8.43
CA ALA A 90 -3.69 2.21 -9.12
C ALA A 90 -2.71 1.23 -9.80
N GLU A 91 -1.64 1.75 -10.39
CA GLU A 91 -0.63 0.93 -11.05
C GLU A 91 0.20 0.10 -10.06
N LEU A 92 0.64 0.72 -8.96
CA LEU A 92 1.37 0.00 -7.92
C LEU A 92 0.48 -1.05 -7.26
N ALA A 93 -0.78 -0.70 -6.98
CA ALA A 93 -1.79 -1.60 -6.44
C ALA A 93 -1.98 -2.84 -7.33
N ASN A 94 -2.28 -2.66 -8.62
CA ASN A 94 -2.45 -3.78 -9.55
C ASN A 94 -1.21 -4.70 -9.61
N SER A 95 -0.03 -4.10 -9.65
CA SER A 95 1.23 -4.88 -9.70
C SER A 95 1.48 -5.63 -8.39
N LEU A 96 1.17 -4.99 -7.26
CA LEU A 96 1.31 -5.57 -5.92
C LEU A 96 0.32 -6.73 -5.71
N GLU A 97 -0.92 -6.62 -6.18
CA GLU A 97 -1.93 -7.69 -6.12
C GLU A 97 -1.44 -8.96 -6.80
N HIS A 98 -0.94 -8.83 -8.03
CA HIS A 98 -0.40 -9.96 -8.78
C HIS A 98 0.74 -10.64 -8.04
N LYS A 99 1.61 -9.85 -7.38
CA LYS A 99 2.74 -10.40 -6.62
C LYS A 99 2.28 -11.08 -5.32
N LEU A 100 1.37 -10.46 -4.58
CA LEU A 100 0.80 -11.02 -3.34
C LEU A 100 0.08 -12.34 -3.61
N ASN A 101 -0.76 -12.40 -4.65
CA ASN A 101 -1.46 -13.62 -5.03
C ASN A 101 -0.48 -14.77 -5.37
N HIS A 102 0.66 -14.45 -6.00
CA HIS A 102 1.70 -15.44 -6.29
C HIS A 102 2.46 -15.89 -5.03
N ASP A 103 2.81 -14.96 -4.13
CA ASP A 103 3.55 -15.27 -2.89
C ASP A 103 2.67 -16.08 -1.92
N ASP A 104 1.41 -15.70 -1.75
CA ASP A 104 0.43 -16.37 -0.88
C ASP A 104 0.14 -17.80 -1.35
N ALA A 105 0.08 -18.02 -2.68
CA ALA A 105 -0.10 -19.36 -3.26
C ALA A 105 1.09 -20.28 -2.96
N TYR A 106 2.31 -19.74 -2.99
CA TYR A 106 3.52 -20.51 -2.68
C TYR A 106 3.62 -20.86 -1.20
N ARG A 107 3.21 -19.94 -0.31
CA ARG A 107 3.20 -20.15 1.14
C ARG A 107 2.20 -21.21 1.62
N HIS A 108 1.12 -21.46 0.87
CA HIS A 108 0.17 -22.53 1.19
C HIS A 108 0.62 -23.93 0.74
N THR A 109 1.67 -24.02 -0.09
CA THR A 109 2.21 -25.28 -0.59
C THR A 109 3.48 -25.76 0.11
N ALA A 110 3.99 -24.98 1.08
CA ALA A 110 5.24 -25.23 1.79
C ALA A 110 5.02 -25.68 3.25
#